data_AF-X1TFF4-F1
#
_entry.id   AF-X1TFF4-F1
#
_cell.length_a   1.000
_cell.length_b   1.000
_cell.length_c   1.000
_cell.angle_alpha   90.00
_cell.angle_beta   90.00
_cell.angle_gamma   90.00
#
_symmetry.space_group_name_H-M   'P 1'
#
loop_
_entity.id
_entity.type
_entity.pdbx_description
1 polymer ?
#
loop_
_entity_poly.entity_id
_entity_poly.type
_entity_poly.pdbx_seq_one_letter_code
_entity_poly.pdbx_strand_id
1 'polypeptide(L)' 'DSRYYEILGLSIDSEPSEIRITYRRLVMQYHPDRVQHLGPEFQALAEEKIKEINMAYEYFQRKYSI' A
#
# COMPACT_ATOMS: atom_id res chain seq x y z
N ASP A 1 7.43 -12.76 1.24
CA ASP A 1 7.86 -11.53 1.94
C ASP A 1 8.37 -10.47 0.99
N SER A 2 9.41 -10.73 0.18
CA SER A 2 9.98 -9.68 -0.70
C SER A 2 8.93 -9.05 -1.64
N ARG A 3 8.01 -9.84 -2.22
CA ARG A 3 6.89 -9.32 -3.00
C ARG A 3 6.03 -8.28 -2.26
N TYR A 4 5.77 -8.46 -0.96
CA TYR A 4 4.98 -7.50 -0.18
C TYR A 4 5.78 -6.26 0.19
N TYR A 5 7.09 -6.40 0.38
CA TYR A 5 7.99 -5.25 0.49
C TYR A 5 8.02 -4.45 -0.82
N GLU A 6 8.13 -5.12 -1.96
CA GLU A 6 8.09 -4.49 -3.30
C GLU A 6 6.76 -3.77 -3.56
N ILE A 7 5.61 -4.35 -3.19
CA ILE A 7 4.29 -3.70 -3.30
C ILE A 7 4.24 -2.40 -2.50
N LEU A 8 4.87 -2.38 -1.33
CA LEU A 8 4.98 -1.16 -0.51
C LEU A 8 6.13 -0.24 -0.94
N GLY A 9 6.97 -0.66 -1.90
CA GLY A 9 8.16 0.08 -2.31
C GLY A 9 9.22 0.17 -1.20
N LEU A 10 9.33 -0.87 -0.37
CA LEU A 10 10.25 -0.97 0.75
C LEU A 10 11.35 -2.00 0.47
N SER A 11 12.49 -1.86 1.16
CA SER A 11 13.52 -2.91 1.17
C SER A 11 13.07 -4.05 2.07
N ILE A 12 13.59 -5.26 1.83
CA ILE A 12 13.40 -6.38 2.76
C ILE A 12 13.99 -6.10 4.15
N ASP A 13 14.96 -5.17 4.22
CA ASP A 13 15.61 -4.71 5.44
C ASP A 13 14.86 -3.57 6.15
N SER A 14 13.71 -3.14 5.60
CA SER A 14 12.92 -2.04 6.19
C SER A 14 12.33 -2.40 7.54
N GLU A 15 12.37 -1.43 8.45
CA GLU A 15 11.85 -1.56 9.80
C GLU A 15 10.30 -1.63 9.80
N PRO A 16 9.67 -2.36 10.74
CA PRO A 16 8.21 -2.44 10.84
C PRO A 16 7.51 -1.08 10.98
N SER A 17 8.19 -0.08 11.52
CA SER A 17 7.70 1.30 11.61
C SER A 17 7.55 1.95 10.23
N GLU A 18 8.48 1.68 9.30
CA GLU A 18 8.44 2.16 7.91
C GLU A 18 7.27 1.57 7.14
N ILE A 19 6.90 0.32 7.42
CA ILE A 19 5.74 -0.35 6.83
C ILE A 19 4.46 0.45 7.12
N ARG A 20 4.24 0.85 8.37
CA ARG A 20 3.06 1.65 8.76
C ARG A 20 3.05 3.03 8.12
N ILE A 21 4.20 3.71 8.08
CA ILE A 21 4.33 5.05 7.51
C ILE A 21 4.04 4.99 6.00
N THR A 22 4.64 4.04 5.32
CA THR A 22 4.53 3.87 3.87
C THR A 22 3.14 3.42 3.47
N TYR A 23 2.52 2.50 4.22
CA TYR A 23 1.12 2.13 4.03
C TYR A 23 0.20 3.35 4.05
N ARG A 24 0.29 4.20 5.09
CA ARG A 24 -0.53 5.42 5.19
C ARG A 24 -0.30 6.37 4.01
N ARG A 25 0.95 6.54 3.58
CA ARG A 25 1.31 7.38 2.43
C ARG A 25 0.68 6.85 1.14
N LEU A 26 0.77 5.55 0.90
CA LEU A 26 0.24 4.91 -0.31
C LEU A 26 -1.30 4.95 -0.33
N VAL A 27 -1.96 4.68 0.80
CA VAL A 27 -3.43 4.82 0.91
C VAL A 27 -3.86 6.24 0.60
N MET A 28 -3.16 7.26 1.11
CA MET A 28 -3.46 8.65 0.77
C MET A 28 -3.22 8.97 -0.71
N GLN A 29 -2.21 8.38 -1.33
CA GLN A 29 -1.90 8.62 -2.75
C GLN A 29 -2.97 8.03 -3.68
N TYR A 30 -3.47 6.84 -3.36
CA TYR A 30 -4.44 6.12 -4.17
C TYR A 30 -5.90 6.28 -3.68
N HIS A 31 -6.13 7.14 -2.68
CA HIS A 31 -7.47 7.35 -2.12
C HIS A 31 -8.46 7.78 -3.21
N PRO A 32 -9.71 7.26 -3.22
CA PRO A 32 -10.73 7.63 -4.20
C PRO A 32 -10.88 9.15 -4.40
N ASP A 33 -10.92 9.91 -3.30
CA ASP A 33 -11.00 11.39 -3.34
C ASP A 33 -9.84 12.07 -4.10
N ARG A 34 -8.66 11.43 -4.15
CA ARG A 34 -7.48 11.94 -4.85
C ARG A 34 -7.48 11.59 -6.32
N VAL A 35 -8.09 10.47 -6.70
CA VAL A 35 -8.11 9.98 -8.09
C VAL A 35 -9.45 10.20 -8.80
N GLN A 36 -10.49 10.64 -8.08
CA GLN A 36 -11.84 10.85 -8.63
C GLN A 36 -11.86 11.75 -9.87
N HIS A 37 -10.99 12.76 -9.91
CA HIS A 37 -10.92 13.75 -10.99
C HIS A 37 -10.10 13.28 -12.21
N LEU A 38 -9.42 12.13 -12.11
CA LEU A 38 -8.54 11.62 -13.17
C LEU A 38 -9.29 10.72 -14.18
N GLY A 39 -10.55 10.41 -13.91
CA GLY A 39 -11.39 9.55 -14.77
C GLY A 39 -11.37 8.07 -14.38
N PRO A 40 -12.22 7.26 -15.02
CA PRO A 40 -12.53 5.90 -14.58
C PRO A 40 -11.35 4.92 -14.66
N GLU A 41 -10.46 5.08 -15.63
CA GLU A 41 -9.27 4.22 -15.77
C GLU A 41 -8.31 4.38 -14.60
N PHE A 42 -8.05 5.61 -14.19
CA PHE A 42 -7.19 5.90 -13.03
C PHE A 42 -7.83 5.48 -11.71
N GLN A 43 -9.16 5.62 -11.59
CA GLN A 43 -9.89 5.11 -10.43
C GLN A 43 -9.77 3.59 -10.31
N ALA A 44 -9.94 2.85 -11.41
CA ALA A 44 -9.80 1.39 -11.42
C ALA A 44 -8.37 0.96 -11.06
N LEU A 45 -7.36 1.63 -11.62
CA LEU A 45 -5.96 1.36 -11.29
C LEU A 45 -5.65 1.63 -9.81
N ALA A 46 -6.17 2.73 -9.27
CA ALA A 46 -5.98 3.08 -7.86
C ALA A 46 -6.66 2.07 -6.93
N GLU A 47 -7.84 1.56 -7.29
CA GLU A 47 -8.54 0.52 -6.55
C GLU A 47 -7.74 -0.79 -6.53
N GLU A 48 -7.20 -1.22 -7.68
CA GLU A 48 -6.33 -2.39 -7.76
C GLU A 48 -5.08 -2.21 -6.89
N LYS A 49 -4.43 -1.05 -6.96
CA LYS A 49 -3.25 -0.74 -6.14
C LYS A 49 -3.57 -0.76 -4.64
N ILE A 50 -4.67 -0.16 -4.22
CA ILE A 50 -5.10 -0.18 -2.80
C ILE A 50 -5.32 -1.61 -2.33
N LYS A 51 -5.92 -2.48 -3.15
CA LYS A 51 -6.10 -3.90 -2.79
C LYS A 51 -4.75 -4.58 -2.55
N GLU A 52 -3.77 -4.38 -3.43
CA GLU A 52 -2.41 -4.91 -3.25
C GLU A 52 -1.74 -4.39 -1.97
N ILE A 53 -1.83 -3.08 -1.73
CA ILE A 53 -1.26 -2.41 -0.55
C ILE A 53 -1.86 -2.95 0.75
N ASN A 54 -3.18 -3.13 0.79
CA ASN A 54 -3.87 -3.68 1.95
C ASN A 54 -3.46 -5.12 2.24
N MET A 55 -3.38 -5.97 1.21
CA MET A 55 -2.91 -7.36 1.36
C MET A 55 -1.47 -7.42 1.90
N ALA A 56 -0.58 -6.56 1.39
CA ALA A 56 0.79 -6.46 1.87
C ALA A 56 0.85 -6.01 3.33
N TYR A 57 0.06 -4.98 3.69
CA TYR A 57 0.02 -4.49 5.06
C TYR A 57 -0.54 -5.53 6.02
N GLU A 58 -1.65 -6.20 5.70
CA GLU A 58 -2.20 -7.27 6.54
C GLU A 58 -1.21 -8.42 6.78
N TYR A 59 -0.44 -8.78 5.76
CA TYR A 59 0.62 -9.77 5.89
C TYR A 59 1.65 -9.34 6.95
N PHE A 60 2.16 -8.11 6.84
CA PHE A 60 3.13 -7.56 7.79
C PHE A 60 2.53 -7.31 9.16
N GLN A 61 1.24 -6.98 9.21
CA GLN A 61 0.48 -6.84 10.44
C GLN A 61 0.52 -8.13 11.25
N ARG A 62 0.23 -9.25 10.61
CA ARG A 62 0.32 -10.58 11.23
C ARG A 62 1.75 -10.99 11.57
N LYS A 63 2.72 -10.66 10.70
CA LYS A 63 4.14 -11.02 10.88
C LYS A 63 4.80 -10.28 12.04
N TYR A 64 4.54 -8.99 12.17
CA TYR A 64 5.20 -8.10 13.14
C TYR A 64 4.30 -7.68 14.31
N SER A 65 3.07 -8.20 14.39
CA SER A 65 2.05 -7.82 15.39
C SER A 65 1.87 -6.31 15.50
N ILE A 66 1.87 -5.64 14.34
CA ILE A 66 1.67 -4.19 14.22
C ILE A 66 0.19 -3.83 14.04
#